data_AF-A0A1V9XA63-F1
#
_entry.id   AF-A0A1V9XA63-F1
#
_cell.length_a   1.000
_cell.length_b   1.000
_cell.length_c   1.000
_cell.angle_alpha   90.00
_cell.angle_beta   90.00
_cell.angle_gamma   90.00
#
_symmetry.space_group_name_H-M   'P 1'
#
loop_
_entity.id
_entity.type
_entity.pdbx_description
1 polymer ?
#
loop_
_entity_poly.entity_id
_entity_poly.type
_entity_poly.pdbx_seq_one_letter_code
_entity_poly.pdbx_strand_id
1 'polypeptide(L)' 'MALPDGRTRTVKYTADEAGFHAAVITNELGAKDNNPYGAAFRASAISAAEAVLRGAAVFLRGVTSDPNADGIYIQKKSNA' A
#
# COMPACT_ATOMS: atom_id res chain seq x y z
N MET A 1 14.48 -1.31 12.36
CA MET A 1 15.48 -0.91 11.35
C MET A 1 14.93 -1.27 9.97
N ALA A 2 15.10 -0.41 8.97
CA ALA A 2 14.60 -0.64 7.60
C ALA A 2 15.68 -1.30 6.73
N LEU A 3 15.27 -2.18 5.83
CA LEU A 3 16.10 -2.76 4.78
C LEU A 3 16.51 -1.66 3.78
N PRO A 4 17.59 -1.87 2.98
CA PRO A 4 18.06 -0.89 2.01
C PRO A 4 17.01 -0.45 0.98
N ASP A 5 15.98 -1.27 0.76
CA ASP A 5 14.85 -1.01 -0.13
C ASP A 5 13.65 -0.33 0.59
N GLY A 6 13.84 0.13 1.83
CA GLY A 6 12.81 0.81 2.63
C GLY A 6 11.78 -0.12 3.27
N ARG A 7 11.87 -1.44 3.06
CA ARG A 7 11.00 -2.40 3.75
C ARG A 7 11.37 -2.53 5.22
N THR A 8 10.36 -2.78 6.04
CA THR A 8 10.51 -2.96 7.48
C THR A 8 9.77 -4.22 7.92
N ARG A 9 10.40 -4.98 8.81
CA ARG A 9 9.77 -6.07 9.54
C ARG A 9 10.08 -5.89 11.02
N THR A 10 9.05 -5.89 11.85
CA THR A 10 9.17 -5.84 13.31
C THR A 10 8.50 -7.06 13.89
N VAL A 11 9.24 -7.88 14.64
CA VAL A 11 8.68 -9.03 15.35
C VAL A 11 8.58 -8.71 16.83
N LYS A 12 7.35 -8.76 17.38
CA LYS A 12 7.09 -8.63 18.81
C LYS A 12 6.89 -10.01 19.40
N TYR A 13 7.63 -10.34 20.44
CA TYR A 13 7.48 -11.59 21.18
C TYR A 13 6.82 -11.32 22.53
N THR A 14 5.89 -12.19 22.91
CA THR A 14 5.24 -12.21 24.22
C THR A 14 5.33 -13.62 24.76
N ALA A 15 5.80 -13.76 26.00
CA ALA A 15 5.79 -15.01 26.73
C ALA A 15 4.74 -14.90 27.85
N ASP A 16 3.82 -15.85 27.90
CA ASP A 16 2.78 -15.96 28.93
C ASP A 16 2.56 -17.41 29.35
N GLU A 17 1.58 -17.66 30.22
CA GLU A 17 1.26 -19.00 30.73
C GLU A 17 0.85 -19.99 29.63
N ALA A 18 0.39 -19.51 28.47
CA ALA A 18 0.01 -20.33 27.32
C ALA A 18 1.18 -20.61 26.36
N GLY A 19 2.36 -19.99 26.57
CA GLY A 19 3.57 -20.24 25.81
C GLY A 19 4.17 -18.98 25.17
N PHE A 20 4.77 -19.15 23.99
CA PHE A 20 5.42 -18.07 23.24
C PHE A 20 4.57 -17.63 22.05
N HIS A 21 4.23 -16.35 22.00
CA HIS A 21 3.46 -15.73 20.93
C HIS A 21 4.33 -14.74 20.16
N ALA A 22 4.15 -14.71 18.85
CA ALA A 22 4.85 -13.77 17.97
C ALA A 22 3.85 -12.92 17.19
N ALA A 23 4.13 -11.63 17.04
CA ALA A 23 3.41 -10.76 16.12
C ALA A 23 4.38 -10.12 15.13
N VAL A 24 4.12 -10.31 13.84
CA VAL A 24 4.95 -9.78 12.76
C VAL A 24 4.26 -8.58 12.13
N ILE A 25 4.93 -7.43 12.14
CA ILE A 25 4.43 -6.18 11.58
C ILE A 25 5.32 -5.83 10.38
N THR A 26 4.73 -5.71 9.19
CA THR A 26 5.47 -5.52 7.93
C THR A 26 4.79 -4.52 6.99
N ASN A 27 5.58 -3.76 6.24
CA ASN A 27 5.09 -2.87 5.17
C ASN A 27 5.26 -3.48 3.76
N GLU A 28 5.41 -4.80 3.68
CA GLU A 28 5.57 -5.50 2.42
C GLU A 28 4.29 -5.51 1.58
N LEU A 29 4.41 -5.08 0.33
CA LEU A 29 3.33 -5.13 -0.63
C LEU A 29 2.86 -6.58 -0.83
N GLY A 30 1.56 -6.82 -0.69
CA GLY A 30 0.96 -8.14 -0.81
C GLY A 30 1.02 -9.01 0.45
N ALA A 31 1.62 -8.53 1.55
CA ALA A 31 1.45 -9.17 2.84
C ALA A 31 -0.03 -9.10 3.25
N LYS A 32 -0.59 -10.25 3.64
CA LYS A 32 -1.97 -10.35 4.11
C LYS A 32 -1.99 -10.29 5.63
N ASP A 33 -3.00 -9.61 6.18
CA ASP A 33 -3.36 -9.75 7.59
C ASP A 33 -3.92 -11.17 7.81
N ASN A 34 -3.16 -12.03 8.46
CA ASN A 34 -3.60 -13.37 8.84
C ASN A 34 -3.03 -13.78 10.21
N ASN A 35 -3.59 -14.85 10.78
CA ASN A 35 -3.11 -15.41 12.05
C ASN A 35 -2.87 -16.92 11.91
N PRO A 36 -1.83 -17.35 11.17
CA PRO A 36 -1.48 -18.76 11.12
C PRO A 36 -0.88 -19.18 12.47
N TYR A 37 -1.49 -20.20 13.10
CA TYR A 37 -0.95 -20.88 14.28
C TYR A 37 -0.61 -19.98 15.49
N GLY A 38 -1.40 -18.93 15.72
CA GLY A 38 -1.25 -18.03 16.88
C GLY A 38 -0.26 -16.88 16.68
N ALA A 39 0.37 -16.79 15.50
CA ALA A 39 1.20 -15.65 15.14
C ALA A 39 0.39 -14.57 14.41
N ALA A 40 0.21 -13.39 15.03
CA ALA A 40 -0.53 -12.30 14.41
C ALA A 40 0.33 -11.57 13.35
N PHE A 41 -0.09 -11.59 12.08
CA PHE A 41 0.49 -10.76 11.03
C PHE A 41 -0.31 -9.47 10.85
N ARG A 42 0.39 -8.34 10.85
CA ARG A 42 -0.17 -7.03 10.50
C ARG A 42 0.60 -6.40 9.35
N ALA A 43 -0.09 -6.23 8.23
CA ALA A 43 0.34 -5.52 7.05
C ALA A 43 0.00 -4.04 7.18
N SER A 44 0.98 -3.18 6.92
CA SER A 44 0.79 -1.72 6.83
C SER A 44 0.93 -1.18 5.41
N ALA A 45 1.14 -2.06 4.42
CA ALA A 45 1.18 -1.70 3.02
C ALA A 45 -0.22 -1.26 2.54
N ILE A 46 -0.26 -0.23 1.68
CA ILE A 46 -1.49 0.17 1.00
C ILE A 46 -1.96 -0.95 0.07
N SER A 47 -3.28 -1.11 -0.06
CA SER A 47 -3.85 -2.10 -0.98
C SER A 47 -3.55 -1.75 -2.44
N ALA A 48 -3.61 -2.73 -3.35
CA ALA A 48 -3.42 -2.48 -4.78
C ALA A 48 -4.45 -1.48 -5.35
N ALA A 49 -5.72 -1.59 -4.93
CA ALA A 49 -6.77 -0.66 -5.34
C ALA A 49 -6.47 0.77 -4.86
N GLU A 50 -6.02 0.92 -3.62
CA GLU A 50 -5.66 2.22 -3.06
C GLU A 50 -4.39 2.81 -3.70
N ALA A 51 -3.42 1.96 -4.04
CA ALA A 51 -2.23 2.38 -4.79
C ALA A 51 -2.60 2.94 -6.16
N VAL A 52 -3.54 2.30 -6.88
CA VAL A 52 -4.06 2.80 -8.16
C VAL A 52 -4.74 4.15 -8.00
N LEU A 53 -5.60 4.31 -6.99
CA LEU A 53 -6.29 5.58 -6.74
C LEU A 53 -5.31 6.72 -6.42
N ARG A 54 -4.30 6.47 -5.57
CA ARG A 54 -3.26 7.45 -5.23
C ARG A 54 -2.40 7.79 -6.46
N GLY A 55 -2.01 6.79 -7.24
CA GLY A 55 -1.26 7.00 -8.48
C GLY A 55 -2.04 7.82 -9.52
N ALA A 56 -3.33 7.52 -9.70
CA ALA A 56 -4.21 8.27 -10.59
C ALA A 56 -4.38 9.73 -10.13
N ALA A 57 -4.53 9.98 -8.82
CA ALA A 57 -4.61 11.34 -8.29
C ALA A 57 -3.32 12.14 -8.53
N VAL A 58 -2.15 11.51 -8.38
CA VAL A 58 -0.85 12.15 -8.69
C VAL A 58 -0.73 12.44 -10.20
N PHE A 59 -1.14 11.49 -11.04
CA PHE A 59 -1.13 11.65 -12.50
C PHE A 59 -2.04 12.81 -12.95
N LEU A 60 -3.29 12.86 -12.47
CA LEU A 60 -4.23 13.93 -12.79
C LEU A 60 -3.74 15.30 -12.33
N ARG A 61 -3.13 15.39 -11.15
CA ARG A 61 -2.54 16.64 -10.66
C ARG A 61 -1.46 17.13 -11.61
N GLY A 62 -0.56 16.25 -12.08
CA GLY A 62 0.49 16.56 -13.04
C GLY A 62 -0.06 17.04 -14.39
N VAL A 63 -1.09 16.38 -14.93
CA VAL A 63 -1.74 16.75 -16.20
C VAL A 63 -2.42 18.12 -16.12
N THR A 64 -3.00 18.47 -14.97
CA THR A 64 -3.72 19.75 -14.81
C THR A 64 -2.82 20.95 -14.45
N SER A 65 -1.63 20.69 -13.91
CA SER A 65 -0.70 21.75 -13.46
C SER A 65 0.33 22.16 -14.51
N ASP A 66 0.47 21.40 -15.59
CA ASP A 66 1.35 21.73 -16.70
C ASP A 66 0.52 22.31 -17.86
N PRO A 67 0.64 23.60 -18.19
CA PRO A 67 -0.10 24.23 -19.29
C PRO A 67 0.32 23.71 -20.68
N ASN A 68 1.41 22.93 -20.77
CA ASN A 68 1.92 22.34 -22.01
C ASN A 68 1.85 20.80 -22.00
N ALA A 69 1.28 20.17 -20.96
CA ALA A 69 1.02 18.74 -21.02
C ALA A 69 0.00 18.51 -22.15
N ASP A 70 0.43 17.82 -23.21
CA ASP A 70 -0.39 17.41 -24.35
C ASP A 70 -1.65 16.68 -23.84
N GLY A 71 -2.71 17.45 -23.61
CA GLY A 71 -3.84 17.05 -22.80
C GLY A 71 -4.55 15.84 -23.38
N ILE A 72 -4.91 14.90 -22.51
CA ILE A 72 -5.85 13.83 -22.86
C ILE A 72 -7.23 14.48 -23.08
N TYR A 73 -7.52 14.89 -24.31
CA TYR A 73 -8.82 15.44 -24.71
C TYR A 73 -9.87 14.32 -24.71
N ILE A 74 -10.76 14.32 -23.71
CA ILE A 74 -11.99 13.52 -23.78
C ILE A 74 -12.95 14.27 -24.73
N GLN A 75 -12.86 13.99 -26.03
CA GLN A 75 -13.81 14.49 -27.04
C GLN A 75 -15.22 14.01 -26.67
N LYS A 76 -16.05 14.92 -26.12
CA LYS A 76 -17.48 14.68 -26.03
C LYS A 76 -18.01 14.70 -27.46
N LYS A 77 -18.40 13.53 -27.99
CA LYS A 77 -19.08 13.44 -29.27
C LYS A 77 -20.41 14.19 -29.18
N SER A 78 -20.44 15.43 -29.66
CA SER A 78 -21.66 16.19 -29.88
C SER A 78 -22.29 15.66 -31.17
N ASN A 79 -23.44 14.99 -31.06
CA ASN A 79 -24.27 14.69 -32.21
C ASN A 79 -25.13 15.92 -32.49
N ALA A 80 -24.81 16.65 -33.56
CA ALA A 80 -25.69 17.61 -34.21
C ALA A 80 -25.79 17.21 -35.69
#